data_AF-A0A7W1EI72-F1
#
_entry.id   AF-A0A7W1EI72-F1
#
_cell.length_a   1.000
_cell.length_b   1.000
_cell.length_c   1.000
_cell.angle_alpha   90.00
_cell.angle_beta   90.00
_cell.angle_gamma   90.00
#
_symmetry.space_group_name_H-M   'P 1'
#
loop_
_entity.id
_entity.type
_entity.pdbx_description
1 polymer ?
#
loop_
_entity_poly.entity_id
_entity_poly.type
_entity_poly.pdbx_seq_one_letter_code
_entity_poly.pdbx_strand_id
1 'polypeptide(L)'
;MRFIFKYSFILLLLVLLTTCKKYEDGGWSNVAIKHLFGGNESNSNKSWKLKLYEVNGIDSTAYITTGNGVTNFQNDEVKFTLTNARAHDYSYNTKIYYAGLRFQEDKTSIGFDVIKYNCQNNLCERNIFNPEFNNYGFYWKIIRLKKSELILTGSANNTYKLIFTH
;
A
#
# COMPACT_ATOMS: atom_id res chain seq x y z
N MET A 1 -53.45 -22.14 -6.44
CA MET A 1 -52.08 -22.57 -6.02
C MET A 1 -50.94 -22.12 -6.93
N ARG A 2 -51.07 -22.14 -8.27
CA ARG A 2 -49.97 -21.74 -9.19
C ARG A 2 -49.48 -20.28 -9.06
N PHE A 3 -50.33 -19.36 -8.63
CA PHE A 3 -49.94 -17.95 -8.45
C PHE A 3 -49.06 -17.72 -7.20
N ILE A 4 -49.39 -18.35 -6.07
CA ILE A 4 -48.64 -18.23 -4.81
C ILE A 4 -47.18 -18.67 -5.00
N PHE A 5 -46.96 -19.76 -5.75
CA PHE A 5 -45.62 -20.26 -6.05
C PHE A 5 -44.76 -19.29 -6.87
N LYS A 6 -45.37 -18.54 -7.80
CA LYS A 6 -44.66 -17.52 -8.59
C LYS A 6 -44.21 -16.34 -7.73
N TYR A 7 -45.09 -15.87 -6.83
CA TYR A 7 -44.74 -14.75 -5.95
C TYR A 7 -43.68 -15.14 -4.91
N SER A 8 -43.75 -16.35 -4.35
CA SER A 8 -42.70 -16.83 -3.44
C SER A 8 -41.33 -16.93 -4.12
N PHE A 9 -41.28 -17.34 -5.38
CA PHE A 9 -40.01 -17.42 -6.12
C PHE A 9 -39.43 -16.04 -6.43
N ILE A 10 -40.25 -15.07 -6.81
CA ILE A 10 -39.83 -13.68 -7.05
C ILE A 10 -39.33 -13.04 -5.74
N LEU A 11 -40.02 -13.29 -4.62
CA LEU A 11 -39.61 -12.79 -3.31
C LEU A 11 -38.26 -13.38 -2.88
N LEU A 12 -38.06 -14.69 -3.07
CA LEU A 12 -36.79 -15.37 -2.79
C LEU A 12 -35.65 -14.78 -3.65
N LEU A 13 -35.91 -14.52 -4.94
CA LEU A 13 -34.92 -13.94 -5.85
C LEU A 13 -34.53 -12.52 -5.42
N LEU A 14 -35.49 -11.70 -4.98
CA LEU A 14 -35.25 -10.35 -4.45
C LEU A 14 -34.43 -10.39 -3.15
N VAL A 15 -34.68 -11.34 -2.25
CA VAL A 15 -33.88 -11.51 -1.03
C VAL A 15 -32.44 -11.96 -1.36
N LEU A 16 -32.27 -12.87 -2.33
CA LEU A 16 -30.95 -13.31 -2.78
C LEU A 16 -30.15 -12.17 -3.45
N LEU A 17 -30.81 -11.32 -4.25
CA LEU A 17 -30.17 -10.16 -4.88
C LEU A 17 -29.83 -9.04 -3.90
N THR A 18 -30.59 -8.87 -2.81
CA THR A 18 -30.34 -7.84 -1.78
C THR A 18 -29.33 -8.29 -0.71
N THR A 19 -29.13 -9.60 -0.56
CA THR A 19 -28.14 -10.20 0.35
C THR A 19 -26.80 -10.55 -0.31
N CYS A 20 -26.65 -10.30 -1.61
CA CYS A 20 -25.34 -10.13 -2.24
C CYS A 20 -24.64 -8.93 -1.59
N LYS A 21 -24.02 -9.17 -0.42
CA LYS A 21 -23.11 -8.23 0.22
C LYS A 21 -22.09 -7.87 -0.85
N LYS A 22 -22.13 -6.60 -1.29
CA LYS A 22 -21.00 -6.01 -1.98
C LYS A 22 -19.82 -6.25 -1.04
N TYR A 23 -18.92 -7.15 -1.43
CA TYR A 23 -17.67 -7.30 -0.71
C TYR A 23 -17.09 -5.89 -0.63
N GLU A 24 -16.75 -5.43 0.58
CA GLU A 24 -16.09 -4.14 0.72
C GLU A 24 -14.95 -4.13 -0.31
N ASP A 25 -14.82 -3.03 -1.06
CA ASP A 25 -13.81 -2.84 -2.11
C ASP A 25 -12.35 -2.85 -1.54
N GLY A 26 -12.11 -3.55 -0.44
CA GLY A 26 -10.88 -3.65 0.33
C GLY A 26 -10.57 -5.05 0.90
N GLY A 27 -11.33 -6.09 0.58
CA GLY A 27 -10.88 -7.46 0.85
C GLY A 27 -9.66 -7.81 -0.01
N TRP A 28 -8.55 -8.27 0.60
CA TRP A 28 -7.33 -8.65 -0.11
C TRP A 28 -7.60 -9.83 -1.06
N SER A 29 -7.98 -9.49 -2.28
CA SER A 29 -8.18 -10.39 -3.41
C SER A 29 -6.93 -10.38 -4.29
N ASN A 30 -6.83 -11.32 -5.24
CA ASN A 30 -5.81 -11.27 -6.31
C ASN A 30 -5.75 -9.90 -7.03
N VAL A 31 -6.82 -9.10 -6.93
CA VAL A 31 -6.90 -7.74 -7.46
C VAL A 31 -6.01 -6.77 -6.67
N ALA A 32 -5.85 -6.93 -5.35
CA ALA A 32 -4.99 -6.10 -4.51
C ALA A 32 -3.51 -6.26 -4.87
N ILE A 33 -3.04 -7.51 -5.03
CA ILE A 33 -1.68 -7.81 -5.52
C ILE A 33 -1.45 -7.15 -6.88
N LYS A 34 -2.38 -7.35 -7.82
CA LYS A 34 -2.31 -6.73 -9.15
C LYS A 34 -2.30 -5.19 -9.10
N HIS A 35 -3.06 -4.60 -8.18
CA HIS A 35 -3.07 -3.14 -8.01
C HIS A 35 -1.74 -2.65 -7.48
N LEU A 36 -1.14 -3.30 -6.49
CA LEU A 36 0.10 -2.87 -5.87
C LEU A 36 1.33 -3.12 -6.75
N PHE A 37 1.41 -4.29 -7.38
CA PHE A 37 2.59 -4.75 -8.12
C PHE A 37 2.41 -4.73 -9.65
N GLY A 38 1.25 -4.31 -10.17
CA GLY A 38 0.97 -4.27 -11.61
C GLY A 38 0.60 -5.63 -12.23
N GLY A 39 0.84 -6.73 -11.53
CA GLY A 39 0.59 -8.10 -11.99
C GLY A 39 0.69 -9.12 -10.87
N ASN A 40 0.44 -10.39 -11.22
CA ASN A 40 0.47 -11.53 -10.28
C ASN A 40 1.60 -12.53 -10.60
N GLU A 41 2.41 -12.22 -11.61
CA GLU A 41 3.54 -13.06 -12.04
C GLU A 41 4.84 -12.56 -11.41
N SER A 42 5.83 -13.45 -11.26
CA SER A 42 7.15 -13.05 -10.79
C SER A 42 7.74 -11.93 -11.66
N ASN A 43 8.45 -11.00 -11.04
CA ASN A 43 8.98 -9.76 -11.61
C ASN A 43 7.93 -8.72 -12.04
N SER A 44 6.63 -8.95 -11.79
CA SER A 44 5.62 -7.89 -11.92
C SER A 44 5.99 -6.74 -11.01
N ASN A 45 5.93 -5.53 -11.55
CA ASN A 45 6.28 -4.33 -10.80
C ASN A 45 5.41 -3.15 -11.19
N LYS A 46 5.37 -2.17 -10.28
CA LYS A 46 4.61 -0.94 -10.48
C LYS A 46 5.21 0.20 -9.67
N SER A 47 5.37 1.35 -10.33
CA SER A 47 5.83 2.59 -9.71
C SER A 47 4.68 3.37 -9.09
N TRP A 48 4.91 3.95 -7.93
CA TRP A 48 3.94 4.72 -7.19
C TRP A 48 4.57 6.06 -6.82
N LYS A 49 3.93 7.15 -7.26
CA LYS A 49 4.39 8.50 -6.96
C LYS A 49 3.78 8.97 -5.64
N LEU A 50 4.62 9.42 -4.71
CA LEU A 50 4.20 10.03 -3.45
C LEU A 50 3.46 11.34 -3.74
N LYS A 51 2.24 11.43 -3.23
CA LYS A 51 1.41 12.64 -3.28
C LYS A 51 1.33 13.34 -1.93
N LEU A 52 1.31 12.58 -0.84
CA LEU A 52 1.23 13.11 0.52
C LEU A 52 2.05 12.25 1.47
N TYR A 53 2.88 12.88 2.29
CA TYR A 53 3.44 12.34 3.52
C TYR A 53 3.03 13.24 4.69
N GLU A 54 2.15 12.74 5.55
CA GLU A 54 1.57 13.47 6.67
C GLU A 54 2.07 12.88 8.00
N VAL A 55 2.47 13.76 8.92
CA VAL A 55 2.91 13.42 10.29
C VAL A 55 2.08 14.23 11.27
N ASN A 56 1.37 13.58 12.20
CA ASN A 56 0.48 14.23 13.17
C ASN A 56 -0.53 15.21 12.54
N GLY A 57 -1.06 14.87 11.36
CA GLY A 57 -1.98 15.73 10.62
C GLY A 57 -1.33 16.89 9.85
N ILE A 58 0.01 16.99 9.85
CA ILE A 58 0.77 18.03 9.15
C ILE A 58 1.36 17.45 7.87
N ASP A 59 1.03 18.07 6.73
CA ASP A 59 1.65 17.75 5.43
C ASP A 59 3.16 18.06 5.48
N SER A 60 3.95 17.00 5.45
CA SER A 60 5.41 17.00 5.51
C SER A 60 6.04 16.60 4.16
N THR A 61 5.26 16.57 3.08
CA THR A 61 5.71 16.12 1.75
C THR A 61 6.84 16.98 1.20
N ALA A 62 6.81 18.29 1.46
CA ALA A 62 7.84 19.22 1.01
C ALA A 62 9.24 18.88 1.55
N TYR A 63 9.32 18.23 2.71
CA TYR A 63 10.59 17.78 3.30
C TYR A 63 11.08 16.46 2.70
N ILE A 64 10.31 15.85 1.81
CA ILE A 64 10.64 14.61 1.10
C ILE A 64 10.98 14.89 -0.38
N THR A 65 10.60 16.04 -0.92
CA THR A 65 10.81 16.42 -2.33
C THR A 65 12.05 17.29 -2.52
N THR A 66 12.67 17.21 -3.70
CA THR A 66 13.85 18.02 -4.07
C THR A 66 13.59 19.53 -4.04
N GLY A 67 14.40 20.25 -3.27
CA GLY A 67 14.51 21.71 -3.28
C GLY A 67 15.74 22.19 -2.49
N ASN A 68 16.72 22.77 -3.21
CA ASN A 68 17.89 23.59 -2.80
C ASN A 68 18.40 23.59 -1.33
N GLY A 69 18.35 22.45 -0.64
CA GLY A 69 18.86 22.28 0.71
C GLY A 69 19.57 20.95 0.88
N VAL A 70 20.39 20.86 1.93
CA VAL A 70 21.26 19.72 2.29
C VAL A 70 20.47 18.43 2.61
N THR A 71 19.13 18.46 2.51
CA THR A 71 18.21 17.35 2.83
C THR A 71 17.29 17.02 1.65
N ASN A 72 17.83 16.93 0.45
CA ASN A 72 17.10 16.47 -0.73
C ASN A 72 16.89 14.95 -0.65
N PHE A 73 15.73 14.50 -0.20
CA PHE A 73 15.33 13.11 -0.33
C PHE A 73 14.62 12.92 -1.71
N GLN A 74 14.79 11.78 -2.39
CA GLN A 74 14.26 11.51 -3.76
C GLN A 74 13.28 10.32 -3.77
N ASN A 75 12.56 10.15 -2.68
CA ASN A 75 11.56 9.11 -2.46
C ASN A 75 10.17 9.55 -2.91
N ASP A 76 10.11 10.41 -3.94
CA ASP A 76 8.86 10.82 -4.59
C ASP A 76 8.31 9.72 -5.51
N GLU A 77 9.12 8.75 -5.92
CA GLU A 77 8.69 7.56 -6.67
C GLU A 77 9.21 6.28 -6.01
N VAL A 78 8.31 5.35 -5.70
CA VAL A 78 8.62 4.03 -5.12
C VAL A 78 8.12 2.94 -6.05
N LYS A 79 9.00 2.02 -6.42
CA LYS A 79 8.65 0.85 -7.23
C LYS A 79 8.45 -0.37 -6.35
N PHE A 80 7.24 -0.93 -6.37
CA PHE A 80 6.92 -2.19 -5.71
C PHE A 80 7.05 -3.34 -6.70
N THR A 81 7.68 -4.43 -6.28
CA THR A 81 7.96 -5.61 -7.12
C THR A 81 7.51 -6.89 -6.43
N LEU A 82 6.80 -7.74 -7.17
CA LEU A 82 6.55 -9.13 -6.83
C LEU A 82 7.75 -9.96 -7.33
N THR A 83 8.77 -10.16 -6.50
CA THR A 83 10.00 -10.83 -6.92
C THR A 83 9.77 -12.31 -7.25
N ASN A 84 8.99 -13.00 -6.41
CA ASN A 84 8.65 -14.41 -6.62
C ASN A 84 7.19 -14.68 -6.23
N ALA A 85 6.35 -14.96 -7.22
CA ALA A 85 4.92 -15.21 -6.99
C ALA A 85 4.64 -16.49 -6.17
N ARG A 86 5.48 -17.53 -6.30
CA ARG A 86 5.29 -18.81 -5.60
C ARG A 86 5.73 -18.75 -4.14
N ALA A 87 6.81 -18.04 -3.87
CA ALA A 87 7.33 -17.86 -2.51
C ALA A 87 6.68 -16.67 -1.77
N HIS A 88 5.86 -15.88 -2.46
CA HIS A 88 5.33 -14.62 -1.93
C HIS A 88 6.46 -13.67 -1.49
N ASP A 89 7.52 -13.58 -2.30
CA ASP A 89 8.62 -12.64 -2.06
C ASP A 89 8.29 -11.29 -2.70
N TYR A 90 8.35 -10.25 -1.89
CA TYR A 90 8.02 -8.89 -2.30
C TYR A 90 9.18 -7.95 -1.95
N SER A 91 9.41 -6.97 -2.82
CA SER A 91 10.38 -5.92 -2.58
C SER A 91 9.83 -4.55 -2.97
N TYR A 92 10.51 -3.54 -2.47
CA TYR A 92 10.32 -2.17 -2.91
C TYR A 92 11.69 -1.52 -3.12
N ASN A 93 11.73 -0.58 -4.07
CA ASN A 93 12.92 0.19 -4.30
C ASN A 93 12.58 1.64 -4.67
N THR A 94 13.44 2.55 -4.25
CA THR A 94 13.55 3.90 -4.82
C THR A 94 14.82 3.97 -5.65
N LYS A 95 15.29 5.20 -5.86
CA LYS A 95 16.60 5.50 -6.40
C LYS A 95 17.75 5.10 -5.47
N ILE A 96 17.56 5.09 -4.14
CA ILE A 96 18.64 4.88 -3.16
C ILE A 96 18.50 3.59 -2.34
N TYR A 97 17.30 3.07 -2.14
CA TYR A 97 17.09 1.82 -1.40
C TYR A 97 16.49 0.72 -2.26
N TYR A 98 16.88 -0.51 -1.93
CA TYR A 98 16.22 -1.75 -2.33
C TYR A 98 16.07 -2.60 -1.07
N ALA A 99 14.84 -3.00 -0.75
CA ALA A 99 14.55 -3.77 0.44
C ALA A 99 13.33 -4.68 0.26
N GLY A 100 13.20 -5.65 1.16
CA GLY A 100 12.02 -6.49 1.26
C GLY A 100 10.85 -5.76 1.90
N LEU A 101 9.65 -6.24 1.56
CA LEU A 101 8.44 -5.93 2.30
C LEU A 101 7.68 -7.22 2.60
N ARG A 102 6.89 -7.21 3.65
CA ARG A 102 6.12 -8.37 4.11
C ARG A 102 4.70 -7.97 4.46
N PHE A 103 3.74 -8.79 4.10
CA PHE A 103 2.37 -8.61 4.58
C PHE A 103 2.21 -9.28 5.95
N GLN A 104 1.40 -8.68 6.81
CA GLN A 104 0.87 -9.39 7.98
C GLN A 104 -0.09 -10.51 7.52
N GLU A 105 -0.32 -11.50 8.37
CA GLU A 105 -1.18 -12.67 8.06
C GLU A 105 -2.60 -12.26 7.62
N ASP A 106 -3.12 -11.20 8.24
CA ASP A 106 -4.43 -10.63 7.93
C ASP A 106 -4.48 -9.88 6.60
N LYS A 107 -3.32 -9.63 5.98
CA LYS A 107 -3.10 -8.86 4.75
C LYS A 107 -3.72 -7.46 4.76
N THR A 108 -3.96 -6.91 5.96
CA THR A 108 -4.41 -5.53 6.12
C THR A 108 -3.25 -4.56 6.32
N SER A 109 -2.05 -5.10 6.56
CA SER A 109 -0.87 -4.31 6.89
C SER A 109 0.39 -4.79 6.14
N ILE A 110 1.27 -3.84 5.82
CA ILE A 110 2.55 -4.04 5.15
C ILE A 110 3.67 -3.61 6.09
N GLY A 111 4.59 -4.52 6.41
CA GLY A 111 5.86 -4.21 7.04
C GLY A 111 6.94 -4.01 5.99
N PHE A 112 7.84 -3.07 6.24
CA PHE A 112 9.01 -2.80 5.41
C PHE A 112 10.28 -3.13 6.19
N ASP A 113 11.30 -3.63 5.49
CA ASP A 113 12.59 -3.91 6.13
C ASP A 113 13.21 -2.65 6.75
N VAL A 114 14.00 -2.87 7.79
CA VAL A 114 14.53 -1.82 8.67
C VAL A 114 15.71 -1.09 8.02
N ILE A 115 15.44 -0.33 6.97
CA ILE A 115 16.37 0.67 6.44
C ILE A 115 15.99 2.02 7.06
N LYS A 116 16.93 2.69 7.75
CA LYS A 116 16.67 3.99 8.42
C LYS A 116 16.91 5.16 7.46
N TYR A 117 18.10 5.18 6.89
CA TYR A 117 18.51 6.08 5.83
C TYR A 117 19.60 5.37 5.02
N ASN A 118 19.79 5.78 3.77
CA ASN A 118 20.89 5.32 2.95
C ASN A 118 21.42 6.48 2.11
N CYS A 119 22.70 6.44 1.78
CA CYS A 119 23.34 7.42 0.91
C CYS A 119 24.13 6.70 -0.19
N GLN A 120 23.86 7.03 -1.44
CA GLN A 120 24.57 6.50 -2.60
C GLN A 120 24.84 7.64 -3.59
N ASN A 121 26.06 7.72 -4.14
CA ASN A 121 26.43 8.71 -5.17
C ASN A 121 26.03 10.17 -4.80
N ASN A 122 26.31 10.59 -3.56
CA ASN A 122 25.97 11.91 -3.00
C ASN A 122 24.46 12.22 -2.87
N LEU A 123 23.60 11.21 -3.04
CA LEU A 123 22.18 11.30 -2.78
C LEU A 123 21.86 10.53 -1.50
N CYS A 124 21.16 11.16 -0.58
CA CYS A 124 20.71 10.53 0.65
C CYS A 124 19.18 10.47 0.68
N GLU A 125 18.63 9.37 1.17
CA GLU A 125 17.19 9.17 1.35
C GLU A 125 16.90 8.71 2.77
N ARG A 126 15.92 9.37 3.42
CA ARG A 126 15.30 8.85 4.64
C ARG A 126 14.18 7.90 4.25
N ASN A 127 14.10 6.76 4.91
CA ASN A 127 13.05 5.79 4.62
C ASN A 127 11.71 6.25 5.22
N ILE A 128 10.81 6.77 4.38
CA ILE A 128 9.44 7.13 4.80
C ILE A 128 8.62 5.93 5.26
N PHE A 129 9.00 4.70 4.89
CA PHE A 129 8.33 3.49 5.35
C PHE A 129 8.80 3.03 6.72
N ASN A 130 9.89 3.60 7.25
CA ASN A 130 10.35 3.40 8.62
C ASN A 130 10.66 4.76 9.27
N PRO A 131 9.62 5.57 9.55
CA PRO A 131 9.80 6.97 9.94
C PRO A 131 10.35 7.11 11.37
N GLU A 132 10.20 6.09 12.20
CA GLU A 132 10.71 6.04 13.57
C GLU A 132 12.02 5.26 13.64
N PHE A 133 13.00 5.79 14.38
CA PHE A 133 14.31 5.16 14.58
C PHE A 133 14.25 3.99 15.56
N ASN A 134 13.39 3.00 15.29
CA ASN A 134 13.32 1.77 16.05
C ASN A 134 14.01 0.62 15.27
N ASN A 135 14.34 -0.47 15.97
CA ASN A 135 14.99 -1.64 15.38
C ASN A 135 13.99 -2.73 14.94
N TYR A 136 12.68 -2.48 15.12
CA TYR A 136 11.64 -3.49 14.94
C TYR A 136 10.90 -3.37 13.60
N GLY A 137 11.21 -2.32 12.84
CA GLY A 137 10.49 -1.96 11.62
C GLY A 137 9.18 -1.28 11.94
N PHE A 138 8.47 -0.88 10.89
CA PHE A 138 7.22 -0.15 11.01
C PHE A 138 6.18 -0.79 10.10
N TYR A 139 5.00 -1.06 10.67
CA TYR A 139 3.89 -1.66 9.96
C TYR A 139 2.87 -0.60 9.56
N TRP A 140 2.56 -0.58 8.28
CA TRP A 140 1.58 0.31 7.69
C TRP A 140 0.27 -0.42 7.44
N LYS A 141 -0.82 0.08 8.01
CA LYS A 141 -2.16 -0.38 7.66
C LYS A 141 -2.56 0.18 6.29
N ILE A 142 -3.06 -0.70 5.44
CA ILE A 142 -3.63 -0.36 4.14
C ILE A 142 -5.05 0.15 4.36
N ILE A 143 -5.25 1.45 4.17
CA ILE A 143 -6.59 2.07 4.26
C ILE A 143 -7.32 1.93 2.93
N ARG A 144 -6.58 2.01 1.82
CA ARG A 144 -7.15 1.91 0.47
C ARG A 144 -6.10 1.47 -0.53
N LEU A 145 -6.48 0.53 -1.40
CA LEU A 145 -5.64 0.05 -2.50
C LEU A 145 -6.47 -0.13 -3.78
N LYS A 146 -6.45 0.89 -4.64
CA LYS A 146 -7.10 0.91 -5.96
C LYS A 146 -6.04 0.84 -7.06
N LYS A 147 -6.49 0.76 -8.32
CA LYS A 147 -5.59 0.75 -9.48
C LYS A 147 -4.69 2.00 -9.56
N SER A 148 -5.10 3.17 -9.09
CA SER A 148 -4.33 4.42 -9.21
C SER A 148 -4.09 5.13 -7.86
N GLU A 149 -4.49 4.52 -6.75
CA GLU A 149 -4.41 5.15 -5.42
C GLU A 149 -4.05 4.11 -4.36
N LEU A 150 -3.03 4.42 -3.57
CA LEU A 150 -2.61 3.66 -2.39
C LEU A 150 -2.57 4.61 -1.20
N ILE A 151 -3.33 4.29 -0.15
CA ILE A 151 -3.35 5.05 1.11
C ILE A 151 -2.91 4.12 2.23
N LEU A 152 -1.84 4.50 2.90
CA LEU A 152 -1.30 3.83 4.06
C LEU A 152 -1.40 4.73 5.29
N THR A 153 -1.63 4.13 6.45
CA THR A 153 -1.48 4.82 7.74
C THR A 153 -0.70 3.96 8.71
N GLY A 154 0.00 4.59 9.64
CA GLY A 154 0.64 3.90 10.74
C GLY A 154 0.70 4.81 11.95
N SER A 155 0.87 4.22 13.12
CA SER A 155 0.95 4.97 14.37
C SER A 155 1.97 4.30 15.27
N ALA A 156 2.83 5.10 15.88
CA ALA A 156 3.66 4.72 17.02
C ALA A 156 3.76 5.92 17.96
N ASN A 157 4.92 6.59 18.06
CA ASN A 157 5.05 7.85 18.78
C ASN A 157 4.35 9.01 18.06
N ASN A 158 4.31 8.98 16.71
CA ASN A 158 3.51 9.88 15.90
C ASN A 158 2.47 9.11 15.08
N THR A 159 1.49 9.83 14.56
CA THR A 159 0.59 9.31 13.52
C THR A 159 1.13 9.67 12.14
N TYR A 160 1.02 8.72 11.22
CA TYR A 160 1.56 8.86 9.88
C TYR A 160 0.53 8.47 8.83
N LYS A 161 0.60 9.14 7.69
CA LYS A 161 -0.21 8.80 6.53
C LYS A 161 0.56 9.05 5.24
N LEU A 162 0.49 8.07 4.34
CA LEU A 162 1.07 8.16 3.01
C LEU A 162 -0.05 8.03 1.98
N ILE A 163 -0.03 8.89 0.97
CA ILE A 163 -0.86 8.77 -0.22
C ILE A 163 0.05 8.68 -1.42
N PHE A 164 -0.10 7.61 -2.19
CA PHE A 164 0.56 7.44 -3.48
C PHE A 164 -0.45 7.38 -4.62
N THR A 165 0.01 7.80 -5.80
CA THR A 165 -0.74 7.76 -7.05
C THR A 165 0.08 7.12 -8.17
N HIS A 166 -0.61 6.49 -9.12
CA HIS A 166 -0.04 5.97 -10.37
C HIS A 166 -0.87 6.47 -11.55
#